data_AF-F8L1U9-F1
#
_entry.id   AF-F8L1U9-F1
#
_cell.length_a   1.000
_cell.length_b   1.000
_cell.length_c   1.000
_cell.angle_alpha   90.00
_cell.angle_beta   90.00
_cell.angle_gamma   90.00
#
_symmetry.space_group_name_H-M   'P 1'
#
loop_
_entity.id
_entity.type
_entity.pdbx_description
1 polymer ?
#
loop_
_entity_poly.entity_id
_entity_poly.type
_entity_poly.pdbx_seq_one_letter_code
_entity_poly.pdbx_strand_id
1 'polypeptide(L)'
;MSVSPISVGFFDNSSAIPTFYPEKSAGKKTKRIVFEDFNYATHYVAVNSFKIFKDKPKIRFWERVVVLNVKDVETNSTGYVKVNEASLRKRFGISKKEFKDAKKHESDLTAFISKKIQEAKAESLSAGYQGERNEWGERHGIGRDIAESSFGSLQPKLSIYDGHFRNDEFHGKGILQKIFWSGREEIFEGVFKNGEYSHGTLTYPKAAGNEIKQYTGQFKGEQFHGKGTVTYYNGDQYIGELKKSKSHGKGEYITKNGSMKGVFKKGRLVEGLKIYADGSKEKGVFKKGHLVEGLKIYSDGSREKGSFKNGRLVATYINPSKRGW
;
A
#
# COMPACT_ATOMS: atom_id res chain seq x y z
N MET A 1 31.26 34.18 17.71
CA MET A 1 30.91 32.91 17.07
C MET A 1 29.39 32.83 17.00
N SER A 2 28.81 33.24 15.87
CA SER A 2 27.35 33.15 15.68
C SER A 2 27.01 31.75 15.21
N VAL A 3 26.11 31.10 15.93
CA VAL A 3 25.53 29.82 15.54
C VAL A 3 24.44 30.16 14.52
N SER A 4 24.63 29.77 13.27
CA SER A 4 23.60 29.86 12.24
C SER A 4 22.35 29.10 12.70
N PRO A 5 21.14 29.67 12.59
CA PRO A 5 19.94 28.88 12.75
C PRO A 5 19.93 27.82 11.64
N ILE A 6 19.70 26.56 12.02
CA ILE A 6 19.40 25.48 11.08
C ILE A 6 18.21 25.95 10.26
N SER A 7 18.44 26.29 9.00
CA SER A 7 17.36 26.59 8.06
C SER A 7 16.62 25.28 7.79
N VAL A 8 15.60 25.01 8.59
CA VAL A 8 14.51 24.14 8.17
C VAL A 8 13.91 24.85 6.97
N GLY A 9 14.28 24.40 5.77
CA GLY A 9 13.79 24.96 4.53
C GLY A 9 12.27 24.98 4.60
N PHE A 10 11.71 26.18 4.67
CA PHE A 10 10.32 26.41 4.34
C PHE A 10 10.18 25.94 2.89
N PHE A 11 9.62 24.74 2.70
CA PHE A 11 9.03 24.39 1.43
C PHE A 11 7.78 25.26 1.30
N ASP A 12 7.99 26.45 0.77
CA ASP A 12 6.93 27.26 0.18
C ASP A 12 6.16 26.39 -0.83
N ASN A 13 4.83 26.36 -0.68
CA ASN A 13 3.81 25.73 -1.54
C ASN A 13 3.30 24.30 -1.25
N SER A 14 3.25 23.84 0.00
CA SER A 14 2.53 22.59 0.35
C SER A 14 1.08 22.81 0.80
N SER A 15 0.21 23.31 -0.08
CA SER A 15 -1.25 23.28 0.14
C SER A 15 -1.80 21.87 -0.09
N ALA A 16 -2.79 21.44 0.70
CA ALA A 16 -3.57 20.25 0.37
C ALA A 16 -4.10 20.44 -1.06
N ILE A 17 -3.87 19.48 -1.95
CA ILE A 17 -4.37 19.58 -3.32
C ILE A 17 -5.79 19.00 -3.32
N PRO A 18 -6.83 19.82 -3.45
CA PRO A 18 -8.18 19.29 -3.61
C PRO A 18 -8.32 18.69 -5.01
N THR A 19 -8.23 17.36 -5.07
CA THR A 19 -8.36 16.55 -6.28
C THR A 19 -9.77 16.00 -6.41
N PHE A 20 -10.30 15.98 -7.62
CA PHE A 20 -11.63 15.46 -7.90
C PHE A 20 -11.58 14.03 -8.42
N TYR A 21 -12.29 13.09 -7.76
CA TYR A 21 -12.42 11.70 -8.18
C TYR A 21 -13.88 11.34 -8.51
N PRO A 22 -14.17 10.73 -9.67
CA PRO A 22 -15.42 10.03 -9.90
C PRO A 22 -15.34 8.60 -9.33
N GLU A 23 -15.98 8.36 -8.19
CA GLU A 23 -16.05 7.03 -7.60
C GLU A 23 -17.25 6.26 -8.16
N LYS A 24 -17.04 5.00 -8.58
CA LYS A 24 -18.12 4.07 -8.92
C LYS A 24 -18.51 3.29 -7.66
N SER A 25 -19.53 3.74 -6.94
CA SER A 25 -20.07 3.03 -5.78
C SER A 25 -21.45 2.46 -6.11
N ALA A 26 -21.63 1.14 -5.97
CA ALA A 26 -22.92 0.42 -5.93
C ALA A 26 -24.06 1.07 -6.76
N GLY A 27 -23.90 1.16 -8.09
CA GLY A 27 -24.93 1.63 -9.01
C GLY A 27 -25.18 3.15 -9.05
N LYS A 28 -24.43 3.97 -8.30
CA LYS A 28 -24.48 5.44 -8.38
C LYS A 28 -23.09 6.02 -8.70
N LYS A 29 -23.02 6.97 -9.63
CA LYS A 29 -21.82 7.81 -9.82
C LYS A 29 -21.77 8.82 -8.68
N THR A 30 -20.97 8.57 -7.65
CA THR A 30 -20.74 9.55 -6.57
C THR A 30 -19.37 10.19 -6.78
N LYS A 31 -19.38 11.47 -7.14
CA LYS A 31 -18.16 12.27 -7.32
C LYS A 31 -17.78 12.89 -5.97
N ARG A 32 -16.49 12.88 -5.61
CA ARG A 32 -15.98 13.40 -4.32
C ARG A 32 -14.82 14.36 -4.56
N ILE A 33 -14.71 15.35 -3.67
CA ILE A 33 -13.47 16.11 -3.52
C ILE A 33 -12.63 15.36 -2.51
N VAL A 34 -11.44 15.01 -2.94
CA VAL A 34 -10.40 14.41 -2.13
C VAL A 34 -9.42 15.50 -1.76
N PHE A 35 -9.09 15.57 -0.48
CA PHE A 35 -7.91 16.29 -0.03
C PHE A 35 -6.83 15.25 0.15
N GLU A 36 -5.88 15.21 -0.78
CA GLU A 36 -4.70 14.38 -0.65
C GLU A 36 -3.76 15.06 0.35
N ASP A 37 -3.59 14.43 1.51
CA ASP A 37 -2.47 14.72 2.40
C ASP A 37 -1.29 13.81 2.04
N PHE A 38 -0.08 14.21 2.43
CA PHE A 38 1.21 13.56 2.16
C PHE A 38 1.27 12.08 2.57
N ASN A 39 0.37 11.61 3.45
CA ASN A 39 0.34 10.24 3.98
C ASN A 39 -0.76 9.36 3.36
N TYR A 40 -1.34 9.72 2.21
CA TYR A 40 -2.40 8.94 1.53
C TYR A 40 -3.70 8.76 2.34
N ALA A 41 -3.86 9.41 3.49
CA ALA A 41 -5.10 9.43 4.25
C ALA A 41 -6.17 10.24 3.49
N THR A 42 -7.09 9.52 2.83
CA THR A 42 -8.04 10.14 1.91
C THR A 42 -9.19 10.81 2.68
N HIS A 43 -9.24 12.14 2.66
CA HIS A 43 -10.34 12.90 3.24
C HIS A 43 -11.38 13.25 2.17
N TYR A 44 -12.59 12.73 2.35
CA TYR A 44 -13.70 12.96 1.43
C TYR A 44 -14.65 14.03 1.96
N VAL A 45 -15.02 14.98 1.09
CA VAL A 45 -16.08 15.94 1.36
C VAL A 45 -17.18 15.84 0.31
N ALA A 46 -18.42 15.88 0.76
CA ALA A 46 -19.60 15.82 -0.10
C ALA A 46 -19.75 17.08 -0.96
N VAL A 47 -19.99 16.88 -2.25
CA VAL A 47 -20.21 17.94 -3.24
C VAL A 47 -21.70 18.10 -3.46
N ASN A 48 -22.22 19.33 -3.37
CA ASN A 48 -23.65 19.59 -3.56
C ASN A 48 -24.03 19.72 -5.05
N SER A 49 -23.08 20.07 -5.93
CA SER A 49 -23.31 20.18 -7.37
C SER A 49 -22.25 19.44 -8.18
N PHE A 50 -22.67 18.64 -9.16
CA PHE A 50 -21.81 17.87 -10.05
C PHE A 50 -21.04 18.70 -11.10
N LYS A 51 -21.24 20.02 -11.13
CA LYS A 51 -20.63 20.93 -12.12
C LYS A 51 -19.31 21.49 -11.59
N ILE A 52 -18.23 21.22 -12.31
CA ILE A 52 -16.99 21.98 -12.20
C ILE A 52 -17.20 23.26 -13.03
N PHE A 53 -17.08 24.40 -12.39
CA PHE A 53 -17.22 25.70 -13.03
C PHE A 53 -15.84 26.17 -13.47
N LYS A 54 -15.72 26.64 -14.72
CA LYS A 54 -14.48 27.26 -15.21
C LYS A 54 -14.19 28.57 -14.46
N ASP A 55 -15.24 29.35 -14.23
CA ASP A 55 -15.18 30.61 -13.49
C ASP A 55 -15.82 30.46 -12.09
N LYS A 56 -15.40 31.27 -11.14
CA LYS A 56 -15.88 31.23 -9.75
C LYS A 56 -17.39 31.51 -9.70
N PRO A 57 -18.24 30.53 -9.31
CA PRO A 57 -19.68 30.72 -9.36
C PRO A 57 -20.16 31.63 -8.21
N LYS A 58 -21.16 32.47 -8.50
CA LYS A 58 -21.86 33.26 -7.48
C LYS A 58 -22.62 32.32 -6.52
N ILE A 59 -22.58 32.64 -5.24
CA ILE A 59 -23.30 31.93 -4.17
C ILE A 59 -24.39 32.85 -3.66
N ARG A 60 -25.65 32.38 -3.64
CA ARG A 60 -26.75 33.14 -3.04
C ARG A 60 -26.72 33.03 -1.53
N PHE A 61 -27.20 34.04 -0.81
CA PHE A 61 -27.06 34.13 0.66
C PHE A 61 -27.74 32.98 1.43
N TRP A 62 -28.74 32.30 0.83
CA TRP A 62 -29.41 31.14 1.42
C TRP A 62 -28.77 29.80 1.07
N GLU A 63 -27.87 29.76 0.08
CA GLU A 63 -27.16 28.54 -0.25
C GLU A 63 -26.15 28.23 0.86
N ARG A 64 -26.34 27.09 1.54
CA ARG A 64 -25.42 26.61 2.61
C ARG A 64 -24.17 25.95 2.02
N VAL A 65 -23.49 26.64 1.11
CA VAL A 65 -22.33 26.16 0.37
C VAL A 65 -21.20 27.17 0.32
N VAL A 66 -19.99 26.65 0.12
CA VAL A 66 -18.79 27.45 -0.19
C VAL A 66 -18.20 26.98 -1.51
N VAL A 67 -17.41 27.84 -2.14
CA VAL A 67 -16.69 27.51 -3.36
C VAL A 67 -15.24 27.19 -3.03
N LEU A 68 -14.76 26.07 -3.53
CA LEU A 68 -13.34 25.69 -3.48
C LEU A 68 -12.77 25.64 -4.90
N ASN A 69 -11.51 26.00 -5.03
CA ASN A 69 -10.71 25.76 -6.24
C ASN A 69 -10.19 24.32 -6.18
N VAL A 70 -10.33 23.57 -7.28
CA VAL A 70 -9.98 22.14 -7.37
C VAL A 70 -9.26 21.81 -8.66
N LYS A 71 -8.49 20.72 -8.64
CA LYS A 71 -7.87 20.13 -9.83
C LYS A 71 -8.60 18.85 -10.20
N ASP A 72 -9.09 18.79 -11.44
CA ASP A 72 -9.67 17.58 -12.03
C ASP A 72 -8.54 16.61 -12.39
N VAL A 73 -8.57 15.41 -11.82
CA VAL A 73 -7.52 14.39 -12.02
C VAL A 73 -7.63 13.74 -13.40
N GLU A 74 -8.84 13.64 -13.98
CA GLU A 74 -9.03 13.02 -15.30
C GLU A 74 -8.55 13.94 -16.42
N THR A 75 -8.86 15.23 -16.31
CA THR A 75 -8.55 16.22 -17.35
C THR A 75 -7.30 17.05 -17.05
N ASN A 76 -6.74 16.92 -15.85
CA ASN A 76 -5.63 17.73 -15.33
C ASN A 76 -5.94 19.25 -15.30
N SER A 77 -7.20 19.65 -15.45
CA SER A 77 -7.64 21.04 -15.48
C SER A 77 -7.98 21.59 -14.09
N THR A 78 -7.90 22.90 -13.90
CA THR A 78 -8.35 23.57 -12.66
C THR A 78 -9.74 24.17 -12.83
N GLY A 79 -10.51 24.21 -11.75
CA GLY A 79 -11.86 24.77 -11.76
C GLY A 79 -12.45 24.92 -10.36
N TYR A 80 -13.73 25.28 -10.28
CA TYR A 80 -14.41 25.57 -9.02
C TYR A 80 -15.55 24.59 -8.76
N VAL A 81 -15.81 24.28 -7.49
CA VAL A 81 -16.91 23.41 -7.06
C VAL A 81 -17.62 23.96 -5.83
N LYS A 82 -18.94 23.73 -5.73
CA LYS A 82 -19.75 24.09 -4.56
C LYS A 82 -19.78 22.94 -3.54
N VAL A 83 -19.40 23.24 -2.31
CA VAL A 83 -19.22 22.27 -1.23
C VAL A 83 -20.15 22.59 -0.07
N ASN A 84 -20.76 21.57 0.53
CA ASN A 84 -21.63 21.75 1.69
C ASN A 84 -20.83 22.23 2.92
N GLU A 85 -21.25 23.34 3.53
CA GLU A 85 -20.56 23.93 4.68
C GLU A 85 -20.49 22.99 5.88
N ALA A 86 -21.61 22.33 6.22
CA ALA A 86 -21.69 21.46 7.39
C ALA A 86 -20.78 20.23 7.23
N SER A 87 -20.77 19.64 6.03
CA SER A 87 -19.89 18.51 5.71
C SER A 87 -18.42 18.88 5.82
N LEU A 88 -18.05 20.04 5.25
CA LEU A 88 -16.67 20.53 5.26
C LEU A 88 -16.17 20.75 6.70
N ARG A 89 -16.98 21.43 7.52
CA ARG A 89 -16.64 21.70 8.91
C ARG A 89 -16.57 20.46 9.78
N LYS A 90 -17.57 19.57 9.68
CA LYS A 90 -17.58 18.32 10.45
C LYS A 90 -16.34 17.49 10.13
N ARG A 91 -15.92 17.47 8.86
CA ARG A 91 -14.76 16.69 8.42
C ARG A 91 -13.45 17.21 9.01
N PHE A 92 -13.31 18.53 9.17
CA PHE A 92 -12.07 19.18 9.61
C PHE A 92 -12.15 19.78 11.02
N GLY A 93 -13.14 19.37 11.83
CA GLY A 93 -13.27 19.84 13.21
C GLY A 93 -13.55 21.34 13.39
N ILE A 94 -14.03 22.03 12.35
CA ILE A 94 -14.13 23.50 12.34
C ILE A 94 -15.40 23.98 13.04
N SER A 95 -15.25 24.89 14.01
CA SER A 95 -16.38 25.43 14.79
C SER A 95 -17.28 26.38 13.98
N LYS A 96 -18.49 26.70 14.49
CA LYS A 96 -19.42 27.60 13.77
C LYS A 96 -18.90 29.03 13.67
N LYS A 97 -18.28 29.50 14.73
CA LYS A 97 -17.76 30.86 14.85
C LYS A 97 -16.58 31.05 13.90
N GLU A 98 -15.60 30.17 14.01
CA GLU A 98 -14.38 30.17 13.21
C GLU A 98 -14.63 30.10 11.71
N PHE A 99 -15.54 29.22 11.26
CA PHE A 99 -15.91 29.15 9.85
C PHE A 99 -16.60 30.43 9.35
N LYS A 100 -17.42 31.09 10.19
CA LYS A 100 -18.08 32.35 9.84
C LYS A 100 -17.07 33.50 9.77
N ASP A 101 -16.08 33.52 10.63
CA ASP A 101 -15.03 34.54 10.64
C ASP A 101 -14.12 34.40 9.41
N ALA A 102 -13.71 33.18 9.04
CA ALA A 102 -12.97 32.92 7.80
C ALA A 102 -13.70 33.44 6.55
N LYS A 103 -15.02 33.22 6.47
CA LYS A 103 -15.86 33.71 5.35
C LYS A 103 -15.96 35.24 5.24
N LYS A 104 -15.70 36.00 6.32
CA LYS A 104 -15.75 37.47 6.27
C LYS A 104 -14.53 38.06 5.56
N HIS A 105 -13.39 37.37 5.65
CA HIS A 105 -12.10 37.86 5.18
C HIS A 105 -11.71 37.25 3.83
N GLU A 106 -12.19 36.04 3.52
CA GLU A 106 -11.82 35.32 2.30
C GLU A 106 -13.05 34.85 1.53
N SER A 107 -13.09 35.16 0.23
CA SER A 107 -14.13 34.65 -0.66
C SER A 107 -13.84 33.22 -1.14
N ASP A 108 -12.61 32.74 -0.98
CA ASP A 108 -12.15 31.38 -1.29
C ASP A 108 -11.54 30.78 -0.02
N LEU A 109 -12.21 29.79 0.56
CA LEU A 109 -11.76 29.17 1.81
C LEU A 109 -10.67 28.11 1.60
N THR A 110 -10.16 27.92 0.38
CA THR A 110 -9.19 26.87 0.09
C THR A 110 -7.92 26.99 0.94
N ALA A 111 -7.43 28.22 1.18
CA ALA A 111 -6.27 28.48 2.05
C ALA A 111 -6.60 28.18 3.52
N PHE A 112 -7.72 28.69 4.03
CA PHE A 112 -8.19 28.39 5.39
C PHE A 112 -8.40 26.90 5.65
N ILE A 113 -9.03 26.18 4.71
CA ILE A 113 -9.23 24.72 4.79
C ILE A 113 -7.89 23.99 4.70
N SER A 114 -6.97 24.42 3.83
CA SER A 114 -5.62 23.86 3.75
C SER A 114 -4.87 24.05 5.08
N LYS A 115 -4.98 25.23 5.71
CA LYS A 115 -4.40 25.50 7.02
C LYS A 115 -5.03 24.62 8.10
N LYS A 116 -6.35 24.43 8.10
CA LYS A 116 -7.03 23.51 9.05
C LYS A 116 -6.64 22.06 8.84
N ILE A 117 -6.38 21.64 7.61
CA ILE A 117 -5.81 20.33 7.30
C ILE A 117 -4.40 20.21 7.88
N GLN A 118 -3.56 21.24 7.73
CA GLN A 118 -2.21 21.27 8.28
C GLN A 118 -2.18 21.33 9.82
N GLU A 119 -3.10 22.05 10.45
CA GLU A 119 -3.25 22.11 11.91
C GLU A 119 -3.80 20.79 12.47
N ALA A 120 -4.83 20.22 11.85
CA ALA A 120 -5.31 18.89 12.17
C ALA A 120 -4.21 17.83 11.98
N LYS A 121 -3.31 18.01 11.00
CA LYS A 121 -2.09 17.21 10.83
C LYS A 121 -1.09 17.41 11.96
N ALA A 122 -0.85 18.63 12.44
CA ALA A 122 0.07 18.90 13.55
C ALA A 122 -0.46 18.33 14.88
N GLU A 123 -1.77 18.42 15.12
CA GLU A 123 -2.43 17.79 16.28
C GLU A 123 -2.49 16.26 16.16
N SER A 124 -2.74 15.74 14.94
CA SER A 124 -2.72 14.32 14.59
C SER A 124 -1.33 13.71 14.51
N LEU A 125 -0.24 14.47 14.68
CA LEU A 125 1.13 13.97 14.73
C LEU A 125 1.78 14.19 16.10
N SER A 126 1.02 14.67 17.10
CA SER A 126 1.52 14.70 18.47
C SER A 126 1.79 13.27 18.94
N ALA A 127 3.05 12.98 19.27
CA ALA A 127 3.46 11.66 19.74
C ALA A 127 2.63 11.26 20.97
N GLY A 128 2.20 10.00 21.00
CA GLY A 128 1.39 9.45 22.09
C GLY A 128 0.17 8.64 21.62
N TYR A 129 -0.57 8.16 22.60
CA TYR A 129 -1.75 7.34 22.41
C TYR A 129 -3.04 8.12 22.63
N GLN A 130 -4.00 7.95 21.72
CA GLN A 130 -5.36 8.46 21.80
C GLN A 130 -6.34 7.30 21.62
N GLY A 131 -7.05 6.92 22.68
CA GLY A 131 -8.01 5.82 22.63
C GLY A 131 -8.44 5.34 24.01
N GLU A 132 -9.17 4.24 24.02
CA GLU A 132 -9.67 3.61 25.24
C GLU A 132 -8.53 3.02 26.08
N ARG A 133 -8.72 3.01 27.40
CA ARG A 133 -7.82 2.34 28.35
C ARG A 133 -8.62 1.42 29.25
N ASN A 134 -8.01 0.33 29.69
CA ASN A 134 -8.61 -0.55 30.68
C ASN A 134 -8.44 0.02 32.11
N GLU A 135 -8.93 -0.72 33.10
CA GLU A 135 -8.89 -0.33 34.52
C GLU A 135 -7.47 -0.17 35.09
N TRP A 136 -6.47 -0.76 34.45
CA TRP A 136 -5.05 -0.62 34.81
C TRP A 136 -4.36 0.53 34.05
N GLY A 137 -5.09 1.27 33.21
CA GLY A 137 -4.56 2.35 32.40
C GLY A 137 -3.80 1.89 31.16
N GLU A 138 -3.82 0.60 30.83
CA GLU A 138 -3.19 0.05 29.61
C GLU A 138 -4.05 0.40 28.38
N ARG A 139 -3.42 0.58 27.21
CA ARG A 139 -4.13 0.78 25.94
C ARG A 139 -5.02 -0.43 25.65
N HIS A 140 -6.29 -0.17 25.36
CA HIS A 140 -7.29 -1.20 25.12
C HIS A 140 -8.34 -0.72 24.11
N GLY A 141 -9.13 -1.60 23.51
CA GLY A 141 -10.22 -1.17 22.63
C GLY A 141 -9.72 -0.59 21.32
N ILE A 142 -10.36 0.45 20.78
CA ILE A 142 -9.89 1.12 19.55
C ILE A 142 -9.09 2.36 19.90
N GLY A 143 -7.95 2.56 19.25
CA GLY A 143 -7.15 3.76 19.44
C GLY A 143 -6.16 4.02 18.32
N ARG A 144 -5.47 5.15 18.45
CA ARG A 144 -4.36 5.59 17.61
C ARG A 144 -3.12 5.78 18.47
N ASP A 145 -1.98 5.29 17.98
CA ASP A 145 -0.69 5.44 18.64
C ASP A 145 0.33 6.00 17.67
N ILE A 146 1.06 7.03 18.10
CA ILE A 146 2.10 7.69 17.33
C ILE A 146 3.38 7.63 18.14
N ALA A 147 4.32 6.79 17.69
CA ALA A 147 5.59 6.57 18.36
C ALA A 147 6.73 7.14 17.50
N GLU A 148 7.48 8.08 18.07
CA GLU A 148 8.72 8.59 17.51
C GLU A 148 9.92 7.96 18.21
N SER A 149 10.89 7.49 17.42
CA SER A 149 12.11 6.90 17.96
C SER A 149 13.25 7.90 17.97
N SER A 150 14.16 7.78 18.92
CA SER A 150 15.40 8.56 18.91
C SER A 150 16.29 8.21 17.70
N PHE A 151 17.01 9.22 17.20
CA PHE A 151 17.96 9.07 16.10
C PHE A 151 19.02 7.99 16.40
N GLY A 152 19.29 7.11 15.43
CA GLY A 152 20.27 6.03 15.58
C GLY A 152 19.74 4.72 16.18
N SER A 153 18.47 4.64 16.55
CA SER A 153 17.82 3.37 16.94
C SER A 153 17.56 2.45 15.75
N LEU A 154 17.46 1.14 16.00
CA LEU A 154 17.03 0.15 14.99
C LEU A 154 15.53 0.19 14.69
N GLN A 155 14.79 1.01 15.42
CA GLN A 155 13.34 1.18 15.27
C GLN A 155 13.00 2.15 14.12
N PRO A 156 11.79 2.10 13.58
CA PRO A 156 11.32 3.13 12.65
C PRO A 156 11.46 4.52 13.28
N LYS A 157 11.84 5.52 12.47
CA LYS A 157 11.83 6.93 12.88
C LYS A 157 10.45 7.33 13.44
N LEU A 158 9.40 6.89 12.76
CA LEU A 158 8.02 7.13 13.12
C LEU A 158 7.20 5.85 12.88
N SER A 159 6.36 5.49 13.85
CA SER A 159 5.33 4.46 13.71
C SER A 159 3.97 5.05 14.04
N ILE A 160 3.00 4.86 13.15
CA ILE A 160 1.61 5.31 13.33
C ILE A 160 0.72 4.09 13.25
N TYR A 161 0.06 3.76 14.35
CA TYR A 161 -0.92 2.67 14.41
C TYR A 161 -2.32 3.23 14.60
N ASP A 162 -3.28 2.70 13.84
CA ASP A 162 -4.71 2.95 14.00
C ASP A 162 -5.43 1.60 14.00
N GLY A 163 -6.03 1.22 15.13
CA GLY A 163 -6.63 -0.10 15.25
C GLY A 163 -6.97 -0.53 16.66
N HIS A 164 -7.13 -1.84 16.82
CA HIS A 164 -7.49 -2.43 18.10
C HIS A 164 -6.26 -2.65 18.99
N PHE A 165 -6.43 -2.43 20.28
CA PHE A 165 -5.46 -2.68 21.34
C PHE A 165 -6.01 -3.69 22.33
N ARG A 166 -5.11 -4.48 22.91
CA ARG A 166 -5.42 -5.34 24.05
C ARG A 166 -4.21 -5.38 24.97
N ASN A 167 -4.35 -4.77 26.14
CA ASN A 167 -3.34 -4.76 27.21
C ASN A 167 -2.00 -4.24 26.67
N ASP A 168 -2.02 -3.01 26.16
CA ASP A 168 -0.88 -2.32 25.53
C ASP A 168 -0.33 -2.90 24.22
N GLU A 169 -0.84 -4.03 23.74
CA GLU A 169 -0.40 -4.61 22.48
C GLU A 169 -1.37 -4.30 21.32
N PHE A 170 -0.82 -4.14 20.10
CA PHE A 170 -1.65 -4.16 18.89
C PHE A 170 -2.37 -5.51 18.79
N HIS A 171 -3.66 -5.47 18.55
CA HIS A 171 -4.52 -6.64 18.49
C HIS A 171 -5.59 -6.45 17.42
N GLY A 172 -6.34 -7.51 17.07
CA GLY A 172 -7.49 -7.39 16.18
C GLY A 172 -7.13 -6.75 14.85
N LYS A 173 -8.03 -5.95 14.25
CA LYS A 173 -7.74 -5.25 12.99
C LYS A 173 -6.98 -3.95 13.23
N GLY A 174 -6.10 -3.58 12.30
CA GLY A 174 -5.45 -2.27 12.35
C GLY A 174 -4.62 -1.97 11.10
N ILE A 175 -4.15 -0.73 11.06
CA ILE A 175 -3.22 -0.22 10.05
C ILE A 175 -2.00 0.30 10.79
N LEU A 176 -0.81 -0.15 10.38
CA LEU A 176 0.47 0.31 10.90
C LEU A 176 1.30 0.89 9.75
N GLN A 177 1.60 2.18 9.84
CA GLN A 177 2.55 2.86 8.96
C GLN A 177 3.88 3.02 9.70
N LYS A 178 4.98 2.59 9.08
CA LYS A 178 6.34 2.76 9.59
C LYS A 178 7.16 3.56 8.60
N ILE A 179 7.81 4.60 9.09
CA ILE A 179 8.75 5.42 8.32
C ILE A 179 10.13 5.23 8.95
N PHE A 180 11.10 4.79 8.15
CA PHE A 180 12.46 4.52 8.58
C PHE A 180 13.37 5.73 8.32
N TRP A 181 14.49 5.80 9.02
CA TRP A 181 15.51 6.85 8.82
C TRP A 181 16.06 6.91 7.40
N SER A 182 16.03 5.80 6.67
CA SER A 182 16.40 5.74 5.25
C SER A 182 15.38 6.37 4.29
N GLY A 183 14.24 6.84 4.80
CA GLY A 183 13.09 7.25 3.98
C GLY A 183 12.27 6.08 3.45
N ARG A 184 12.65 4.84 3.75
CA ARG A 184 11.84 3.65 3.47
C ARG A 184 10.54 3.71 4.24
N GLU A 185 9.46 3.31 3.61
CA GLU A 185 8.12 3.27 4.19
C GLU A 185 7.52 1.86 4.08
N GLU A 186 6.80 1.47 5.11
CA GLU A 186 6.03 0.23 5.17
C GLU A 186 4.61 0.54 5.68
N ILE A 187 3.60 0.02 5.00
CA ILE A 187 2.20 0.12 5.42
C ILE A 187 1.63 -1.28 5.53
N PHE A 188 1.37 -1.73 6.76
CA PHE A 188 0.65 -2.97 7.01
C PHE A 188 -0.82 -2.67 7.31
N GLU A 189 -1.72 -3.32 6.60
CA GLU A 189 -3.15 -3.34 6.91
C GLU A 189 -3.58 -4.79 7.13
N GLY A 190 -4.11 -5.10 8.32
CA GLY A 190 -4.49 -6.47 8.61
C GLY A 190 -4.83 -6.74 10.06
N VAL A 191 -4.67 -8.01 10.44
CA VAL A 191 -4.94 -8.51 11.77
C VAL A 191 -3.63 -8.64 12.54
N PHE A 192 -3.63 -8.12 13.75
CA PHE A 192 -2.58 -8.22 14.75
C PHE A 192 -2.96 -9.23 15.82
N LYS A 193 -1.96 -9.97 16.31
CA LYS A 193 -2.10 -10.84 17.47
C LYS A 193 -0.86 -10.69 18.34
N ASN A 194 -1.07 -10.21 19.55
CA ASN A 194 -0.03 -9.95 20.55
C ASN A 194 1.10 -9.06 20.01
N GLY A 195 0.74 -7.92 19.42
CA GLY A 195 1.69 -6.98 18.83
C GLY A 195 2.22 -7.37 17.44
N GLU A 196 2.08 -8.63 17.02
CA GLU A 196 2.63 -9.13 15.75
C GLU A 196 1.61 -9.16 14.62
N TYR A 197 2.09 -9.06 13.37
CA TYR A 197 1.27 -9.31 12.19
C TYR A 197 0.80 -10.77 12.17
N SER A 198 -0.49 -11.00 11.97
CA SER A 198 -1.07 -12.32 11.78
C SER A 198 -1.38 -12.59 10.32
N HIS A 199 -2.28 -11.79 9.73
CA HIS A 199 -2.71 -11.90 8.34
C HIS A 199 -3.07 -10.52 7.81
N GLY A 200 -2.69 -10.21 6.59
CA GLY A 200 -2.96 -8.89 6.04
C GLY A 200 -2.18 -8.61 4.78
N THR A 201 -2.02 -7.32 4.51
CA THR A 201 -1.33 -6.79 3.36
C THR A 201 -0.25 -5.84 3.81
N LEU A 202 1.00 -6.14 3.49
CA LEU A 202 2.13 -5.23 3.62
C LEU A 202 2.41 -4.58 2.27
N THR A 203 2.35 -3.26 2.23
CA THR A 203 2.63 -2.44 1.04
C THR A 203 3.89 -1.63 1.28
N TYR A 204 4.72 -1.53 0.25
CA TYR A 204 5.89 -0.67 0.22
C TYR A 204 5.60 0.46 -0.78
N PRO A 205 5.21 1.66 -0.37
CA PRO A 205 5.06 2.79 -1.29
C PRO A 205 6.41 3.10 -1.98
N LYS A 206 6.36 3.33 -3.29
CA LYS A 206 7.46 3.61 -4.26
C LYS A 206 8.61 4.43 -3.64
N ALA A 207 9.92 4.26 -3.90
CA ALA A 207 10.78 3.26 -4.52
C ALA A 207 12.15 3.32 -3.79
N ALA A 208 12.15 3.26 -2.46
CA ALA A 208 13.38 3.30 -1.65
C ALA A 208 14.14 1.94 -1.68
N GLY A 209 14.36 1.39 -2.87
CA GLY A 209 15.14 0.16 -3.08
C GLY A 209 14.43 -1.17 -2.84
N ASN A 210 13.10 -1.19 -2.64
CA ASN A 210 12.35 -2.44 -2.49
C ASN A 210 11.97 -3.04 -3.85
N GLU A 211 12.28 -4.32 -4.07
CA GLU A 211 11.83 -5.09 -5.26
C GLU A 211 10.34 -5.46 -5.16
N ILE A 212 9.87 -5.68 -3.94
CA ILE A 212 8.49 -6.07 -3.64
C ILE A 212 7.64 -4.82 -3.51
N LYS A 213 6.53 -4.78 -4.24
CA LYS A 213 5.51 -3.74 -4.14
C LYS A 213 4.56 -4.04 -2.99
N GLN A 214 4.13 -5.29 -2.88
CA GLN A 214 3.10 -5.70 -1.93
C GLN A 214 3.22 -7.18 -1.62
N TYR A 215 2.87 -7.56 -0.39
CA TYR A 215 2.59 -8.94 0.00
C TYR A 215 1.24 -9.01 0.70
N THR A 216 0.41 -9.98 0.31
CA THR A 216 -0.86 -10.29 0.98
C THR A 216 -0.87 -11.75 1.40
N GLY A 217 -1.04 -12.03 2.68
CA GLY A 217 -1.04 -13.40 3.19
C GLY A 217 -0.85 -13.49 4.70
N GLN A 218 -0.29 -14.62 5.14
CA GLN A 218 -0.01 -14.87 6.55
C GLN A 218 1.38 -14.37 6.95
N PHE A 219 1.53 -14.05 8.22
CA PHE A 219 2.77 -13.55 8.79
C PHE A 219 3.15 -14.36 10.02
N LYS A 220 4.44 -14.33 10.33
CA LYS A 220 4.99 -14.77 11.61
C LYS A 220 5.99 -13.70 12.06
N GLY A 221 5.65 -12.94 13.10
CA GLY A 221 6.26 -11.63 13.32
C GLY A 221 6.09 -10.75 12.08
N GLU A 222 7.17 -10.11 11.63
CA GLU A 222 7.15 -9.26 10.43
C GLU A 222 7.53 -10.01 9.13
N GLN A 223 7.69 -11.33 9.18
CA GLN A 223 8.12 -12.13 8.03
C GLN A 223 6.93 -12.77 7.32
N PHE A 224 6.99 -12.84 5.98
CA PHE A 224 5.98 -13.54 5.19
C PHE A 224 6.04 -15.03 5.49
N HIS A 225 4.87 -15.62 5.73
CA HIS A 225 4.77 -17.01 6.15
C HIS A 225 3.49 -17.66 5.62
N GLY A 226 3.50 -18.99 5.52
CA GLY A 226 2.33 -19.74 5.08
C GLY A 226 1.87 -19.33 3.68
N LYS A 227 0.57 -19.29 3.41
CA LYS A 227 0.06 -18.96 2.07
C LYS A 227 -0.02 -17.46 1.84
N GLY A 228 0.41 -17.00 0.66
CA GLY A 228 0.20 -15.61 0.25
C GLY A 228 0.64 -15.32 -1.17
N THR A 229 0.47 -14.05 -1.54
CA THR A 229 0.81 -13.50 -2.85
C THR A 229 1.81 -12.37 -2.68
N VAL A 230 2.98 -12.48 -3.33
CA VAL A 230 3.96 -11.39 -3.45
C VAL A 230 3.79 -10.77 -4.83
N THR A 231 3.59 -9.45 -4.86
CA THR A 231 3.57 -8.66 -6.10
C THR A 231 4.82 -7.79 -6.14
N TYR A 232 5.54 -7.85 -7.25
CA TYR A 232 6.77 -7.11 -7.46
C TYR A 232 6.51 -5.84 -8.27
N TYR A 233 7.42 -4.87 -8.17
CA TYR A 233 7.32 -3.61 -8.91
C TYR A 233 7.40 -3.79 -10.44
N ASN A 234 8.10 -4.81 -10.90
CA ASN A 234 8.22 -5.17 -12.30
C ASN A 234 6.97 -5.85 -12.88
N GLY A 235 5.92 -6.06 -12.06
CA GLY A 235 4.69 -6.75 -12.44
C GLY A 235 4.72 -8.27 -12.23
N ASP A 236 5.87 -8.84 -11.87
CA ASP A 236 5.97 -10.27 -11.54
C ASP A 236 5.14 -10.57 -10.28
N GLN A 237 4.70 -11.82 -10.15
CA GLN A 237 3.92 -12.29 -9.01
C GLN A 237 4.37 -13.67 -8.56
N TYR A 238 4.44 -13.87 -7.24
CA TYR A 238 4.52 -15.20 -6.63
C TYR A 238 3.23 -15.49 -5.87
N ILE A 239 2.61 -16.64 -6.12
CA ILE A 239 1.42 -17.11 -5.41
C ILE A 239 1.74 -18.48 -4.84
N GLY A 240 1.72 -18.65 -3.53
CA GLY A 240 2.01 -19.94 -2.93
C GLY A 240 2.38 -19.88 -1.47
N GLU A 241 3.12 -20.89 -1.04
CA GLU A 241 3.63 -21.00 0.32
C GLU A 241 4.95 -20.22 0.50
N LEU A 242 5.12 -19.58 1.65
CA LEU A 242 6.29 -18.80 2.03
C LEU A 242 6.81 -19.23 3.41
N LYS A 243 8.13 -19.14 3.58
CA LYS A 243 8.79 -19.35 4.86
C LYS A 243 9.97 -18.39 5.00
N LYS A 244 9.95 -17.57 6.05
CA LYS A 244 10.97 -16.54 6.31
C LYS A 244 11.13 -15.59 5.11
N SER A 245 10.01 -15.08 4.60
CA SER A 245 9.96 -14.17 3.45
C SER A 245 10.52 -14.71 2.13
N LYS A 246 10.65 -16.04 1.98
CA LYS A 246 11.09 -16.70 0.75
C LYS A 246 10.06 -17.73 0.30
N SER A 247 9.88 -17.88 -1.01
CA SER A 247 9.05 -18.95 -1.58
C SER A 247 9.53 -20.34 -1.11
N HIS A 248 8.58 -21.14 -0.65
CA HIS A 248 8.83 -22.44 -0.03
C HIS A 248 7.57 -23.30 -0.08
N GLY A 249 7.66 -24.59 -0.42
CA GLY A 249 6.45 -25.42 -0.58
C GLY A 249 5.81 -25.22 -1.95
N LYS A 250 4.50 -25.45 -2.10
CA LYS A 250 3.84 -25.35 -3.40
C LYS A 250 3.59 -23.89 -3.78
N GLY A 251 3.84 -23.54 -5.03
CA GLY A 251 3.52 -22.22 -5.55
C GLY A 251 3.67 -22.08 -7.06
N GLU A 252 3.42 -20.85 -7.52
CA GLU A 252 3.50 -20.42 -8.90
C GLU A 252 4.14 -19.03 -8.95
N TYR A 253 5.17 -18.87 -9.78
CA TYR A 253 5.84 -17.61 -10.05
C TYR A 253 5.55 -17.22 -11.49
N ILE A 254 4.91 -16.08 -11.68
CA ILE A 254 4.44 -15.56 -12.97
C ILE A 254 5.28 -14.33 -13.27
N THR A 255 5.86 -14.31 -14.46
CA THR A 255 6.67 -13.20 -14.96
C THR A 255 6.19 -12.78 -16.33
N LYS A 256 6.64 -11.62 -16.82
CA LYS A 256 6.42 -11.23 -18.22
C LYS A 256 7.02 -12.22 -19.25
N ASN A 257 8.00 -13.03 -18.84
CA ASN A 257 8.75 -13.93 -19.72
C ASN A 257 8.35 -15.40 -19.58
N GLY A 258 7.25 -15.70 -18.88
CA GLY A 258 6.80 -17.07 -18.64
C GLY A 258 6.46 -17.33 -17.18
N SER A 259 6.33 -18.61 -16.81
CA SER A 259 5.91 -19.02 -15.48
C SER A 259 6.65 -20.24 -14.95
N MET A 260 6.71 -20.36 -13.63
CA MET A 260 7.26 -21.50 -12.92
C MET A 260 6.25 -22.00 -11.89
N LYS A 261 5.86 -23.27 -11.95
CA LYS A 261 4.86 -23.86 -11.03
C LYS A 261 5.37 -25.16 -10.46
N GLY A 262 5.29 -25.31 -9.14
CA GLY A 262 5.72 -26.54 -8.47
C GLY A 262 6.17 -26.31 -7.03
N VAL A 263 7.15 -27.10 -6.59
CA VAL A 263 7.72 -27.06 -5.25
C VAL A 263 8.93 -26.14 -5.23
N PHE A 264 8.90 -25.17 -4.31
CA PHE A 264 9.97 -24.21 -4.07
C PHE A 264 10.70 -24.51 -2.76
N LYS A 265 12.00 -24.23 -2.71
CA LYS A 265 12.82 -24.31 -1.49
C LYS A 265 13.79 -23.14 -1.44
N LYS A 266 13.59 -22.26 -0.45
CA LYS A 266 14.45 -21.08 -0.21
C LYS A 266 14.56 -20.18 -1.47
N GLY A 267 13.43 -19.90 -2.13
CA GLY A 267 13.42 -19.02 -3.31
C GLY A 267 13.57 -19.72 -4.65
N ARG A 268 13.80 -21.05 -4.70
CA ARG A 268 14.14 -21.76 -5.94
C ARG A 268 13.17 -22.90 -6.22
N LEU A 269 12.72 -23.03 -7.46
CA LEU A 269 12.01 -24.21 -7.94
C LEU A 269 12.95 -25.43 -7.82
N VAL A 270 12.50 -26.48 -7.14
CA VAL A 270 13.23 -27.76 -6.99
C VAL A 270 12.55 -28.90 -7.74
N GLU A 271 11.25 -28.79 -7.98
CA GLU A 271 10.47 -29.73 -8.76
C GLU A 271 9.28 -28.99 -9.36
N GLY A 272 8.96 -29.23 -10.63
CA GLY A 272 7.77 -28.64 -11.24
C GLY A 272 7.87 -28.44 -12.73
N LEU A 273 7.20 -27.39 -13.21
CA LEU A 273 7.10 -26.99 -14.60
C LEU A 273 7.60 -25.55 -14.75
N LYS A 274 8.50 -25.32 -15.70
CA LYS A 274 8.82 -24.00 -16.23
C LYS A 274 8.25 -23.87 -17.64
N ILE A 275 7.60 -22.75 -17.91
CA ILE A 275 7.11 -22.36 -19.23
C ILE A 275 7.84 -21.07 -19.60
N TYR A 276 8.47 -21.05 -20.76
CA TYR A 276 9.20 -19.90 -21.28
C TYR A 276 8.35 -19.10 -22.28
N ALA A 277 8.75 -17.86 -22.56
CA ALA A 277 8.04 -16.94 -23.45
C ALA A 277 7.86 -17.49 -24.88
N ASP A 278 8.82 -18.29 -25.36
CA ASP A 278 8.78 -18.95 -26.68
C ASP A 278 7.88 -20.19 -26.73
N GLY A 279 7.20 -20.51 -25.62
CA GLY A 279 6.33 -21.69 -25.49
C GLY A 279 7.06 -22.98 -25.12
N SER A 280 8.40 -22.98 -25.09
CA SER A 280 9.18 -24.12 -24.62
C SER A 280 8.94 -24.39 -23.12
N LYS A 281 9.15 -25.63 -22.70
CA LYS A 281 8.80 -26.12 -21.36
C LYS A 281 9.85 -27.06 -20.79
N GLU A 282 10.10 -26.94 -19.50
CA GLU A 282 10.91 -27.88 -18.73
C GLU A 282 10.07 -28.42 -17.57
N LYS A 283 9.88 -29.74 -17.50
CA LYS A 283 9.13 -30.39 -16.42
C LYS A 283 9.99 -31.45 -15.73
N GLY A 284 10.22 -31.33 -14.43
CA GLY A 284 10.94 -32.32 -13.65
C GLY A 284 11.64 -31.73 -12.43
N VAL A 285 12.80 -32.29 -12.09
CA VAL A 285 13.61 -31.95 -10.92
C VAL A 285 14.68 -30.92 -11.31
N PHE A 286 14.84 -29.89 -10.47
CA PHE A 286 15.75 -28.78 -10.69
C PHE A 286 16.81 -28.66 -9.60
N LYS A 287 18.07 -28.44 -10.00
CA LYS A 287 19.19 -28.15 -9.09
C LYS A 287 19.90 -26.88 -9.54
N LYS A 288 20.08 -25.94 -8.59
CA LYS A 288 20.67 -24.62 -8.86
C LYS A 288 20.03 -23.89 -10.06
N GLY A 289 18.72 -24.10 -10.29
CA GLY A 289 17.98 -23.47 -11.38
C GLY A 289 17.97 -24.25 -12.70
N HIS A 290 18.74 -25.33 -12.85
CA HIS A 290 18.78 -26.14 -14.08
C HIS A 290 17.99 -27.44 -13.92
N LEU A 291 17.30 -27.86 -14.98
CA LEU A 291 16.70 -29.19 -15.05
C LEU A 291 17.81 -30.24 -14.95
N VAL A 292 17.67 -31.20 -14.04
CA VAL A 292 18.62 -32.32 -13.87
C VAL A 292 17.99 -33.67 -14.22
N GLU A 293 16.67 -33.77 -14.14
CA GLU A 293 15.90 -34.96 -14.51
C GLU A 293 14.52 -34.52 -14.95
N GLY A 294 14.03 -35.02 -16.09
CA GLY A 294 12.67 -34.72 -16.54
C GLY A 294 12.50 -34.69 -18.05
N LEU A 295 11.65 -33.77 -18.51
CA LEU A 295 11.24 -33.59 -19.89
C LEU A 295 11.47 -32.13 -20.32
N LYS A 296 12.18 -31.95 -21.44
CA LYS A 296 12.20 -30.70 -22.22
C LYS A 296 11.23 -30.83 -23.38
N ILE A 297 10.46 -29.78 -23.63
CA ILE A 297 9.61 -29.61 -24.81
C ILE A 297 10.03 -28.30 -25.45
N TYR A 298 10.51 -28.33 -26.68
CA TYR A 298 10.95 -27.15 -27.41
C TYR A 298 9.77 -26.45 -28.09
N SER A 299 9.99 -25.22 -28.58
CA SER A 299 8.96 -24.41 -29.24
C SER A 299 8.44 -25.05 -30.53
N ASP A 300 9.27 -25.84 -31.22
CA ASP A 300 8.91 -26.65 -32.39
C ASP A 300 8.14 -27.94 -32.05
N GLY A 301 7.92 -28.22 -30.76
CA GLY A 301 7.23 -29.40 -30.25
C GLY A 301 8.12 -30.63 -30.04
N SER A 302 9.39 -30.59 -30.44
CA SER A 302 10.36 -31.66 -30.19
C SER A 302 10.62 -31.85 -28.70
N ARG A 303 11.08 -33.05 -28.28
CA ARG A 303 11.12 -33.45 -26.87
C ARG A 303 12.37 -34.24 -26.51
N GLU A 304 12.93 -33.95 -25.34
CA GLU A 304 14.02 -34.72 -24.72
C GLU A 304 13.60 -35.16 -23.32
N LYS A 305 13.71 -36.46 -23.02
CA LYS A 305 13.38 -37.01 -21.70
C LYS A 305 14.56 -37.79 -21.13
N GLY A 306 14.99 -37.42 -19.93
CA GLY A 306 16.13 -38.08 -19.30
C GLY A 306 16.77 -37.30 -18.17
N SER A 307 18.03 -37.62 -17.90
CA SER A 307 18.91 -36.88 -17.01
C SER A 307 19.69 -35.81 -17.78
N PHE A 308 19.88 -34.65 -17.18
CA PHE A 308 20.52 -33.48 -17.79
C PHE A 308 21.71 -32.99 -16.97
N LYS A 309 22.79 -32.60 -17.65
CA LYS A 309 23.97 -31.95 -17.06
C LYS A 309 24.35 -30.72 -17.88
N ASN A 310 24.47 -29.57 -17.24
CA ASN A 310 24.76 -28.29 -17.90
C ASN A 310 23.81 -27.99 -19.09
N GLY A 311 22.54 -28.36 -18.95
CA GLY A 311 21.52 -28.16 -19.99
C GLY A 311 21.50 -29.21 -21.10
N ARG A 312 22.45 -30.15 -21.15
CA ARG A 312 22.52 -31.22 -22.16
C ARG A 312 22.00 -32.55 -21.62
N LEU A 313 21.26 -33.28 -22.44
CA LEU A 313 20.83 -34.65 -22.15
C LEU A 313 22.08 -35.55 -22.03
N VAL A 314 22.19 -36.28 -20.92
CA VAL A 314 23.32 -37.19 -20.63
C VAL A 314 22.91 -38.65 -20.49
N ALA A 315 21.64 -38.92 -20.18
CA ALA A 315 21.09 -40.28 -20.18
C ALA A 315 19.60 -40.21 -20.51
N THR A 316 19.14 -41.02 -21.45
CA THR A 316 17.70 -41.15 -21.74
C THR A 316 17.04 -42.08 -20.73
N TYR A 317 15.81 -41.75 -20.33
CA TYR A 317 14.96 -42.73 -19.66
C TYR A 317 14.46 -43.72 -20.72
N ILE A 318 15.21 -44.80 -20.96
CA ILE A 318 14.67 -45.97 -21.63
C ILE A 318 13.94 -46.75 -20.53
N ASN A 319 12.61 -46.69 -20.52
CA ASN A 319 11.86 -47.68 -19.75
C ASN A 319 12.02 -49.02 -20.48
N PRO A 320 12.71 -50.04 -19.93
CA PRO A 320 12.93 -51.30 -20.62
C PRO A 320 11.62 -52.06 -20.94
N SER A 321 10.49 -51.64 -20.35
CA SER A 321 9.21 -52.35 -20.44
C SER A 321 8.33 -51.98 -21.65
N LYS A 322 8.86 -51.32 -22.69
CA LYS A 322 8.13 -51.07 -23.95
C LYS A 322 8.97 -51.35 -25.21
N ARG A 323 9.71 -52.47 -25.21
CA ARG A 323 10.00 -53.21 -26.44
C ARG A 323 9.07 -54.43 -26.46
N GLY A 324 8.23 -54.53 -27.49
CA GLY A 324 7.10 -55.46 -27.60
C GLY A 324 5.80 -54.67 -27.49
N TRP A 325 4.98 -54.57 -28.53
CA TRP A 325 4.62 -55.57 -29.54
C TRP A 325 4.73 -55.03 -30.96
#